data_AF-A0BGD9-F1
#
_entry.id   AF-A0BGD9-F1
#
_cell.length_a   1.000
_cell.length_b   1.000
_cell.length_c   1.000
_cell.angle_alpha   90.00
_cell.angle_beta   90.00
_cell.angle_gamma   90.00
#
_symmetry.space_group_name_H-M   'P 1'
#
loop_
_entity.id
_entity.type
_entity.pdbx_description
1 polymer ?
#
loop_
_entity_poly.entity_id
_entity_poly.type
_entity_poly.pdbx_seq_one_letter_code
_entity_poly.pdbx_strand_id
1 'polypeptide(L)'
;MTSIIRKFQNETLIKNHVLSFVGFMAGLKLCDYLLFDDKSFQELKEDMEDEFWAHNGEPTQIQPYIVDSVKGGKRKSWIYIMYEKDQLIKKKDEFD
;
A
#
# COMPACT_ATOMS: atom_id res chain seq x y z
N MET A 1 2.00 20.43 -47.31
CA MET A 1 1.07 21.13 -46.39
C MET A 1 0.28 20.16 -45.49
N THR A 2 -0.03 18.94 -45.93
CA THR A 2 -0.75 17.91 -45.14
C THR A 2 0.02 17.35 -43.93
N SER A 3 1.36 17.30 -43.98
CA SER A 3 2.20 16.75 -42.89
C SER A 3 2.20 17.60 -41.62
N ILE A 4 2.11 18.94 -41.74
CA ILE A 4 2.16 19.86 -40.60
C ILE A 4 0.85 19.82 -39.81
N ILE A 5 -0.30 19.81 -40.51
CA ILE A 5 -1.63 19.70 -39.90
C ILE A 5 -1.77 18.36 -39.16
N ARG A 6 -1.27 17.27 -39.75
CA ARG A 6 -1.31 15.93 -39.14
C ARG A 6 -0.42 15.82 -37.89
N LYS A 7 0.75 16.49 -37.89
CA LYS A 7 1.61 16.60 -36.68
C LYS A 7 0.94 17.41 -35.57
N PHE A 8 0.33 18.56 -35.89
CA PHE A 8 -0.38 19.40 -34.91
C PHE A 8 -1.61 18.71 -34.30
N GLN A 9 -2.37 17.97 -35.12
CA GLN A 9 -3.50 17.17 -34.65
C GLN A 9 -3.04 16.04 -33.72
N ASN A 10 -1.94 15.36 -34.04
CA ASN A 10 -1.37 14.32 -33.16
C ASN A 10 -0.87 14.88 -31.84
N GLU A 11 -0.15 16.01 -31.83
CA GLU A 11 0.31 16.62 -30.57
C GLU A 11 -0.85 17.04 -29.68
N THR A 12 -1.91 17.63 -30.25
CA THR A 12 -3.08 18.07 -29.50
C THR A 12 -3.85 16.88 -28.93
N LEU A 13 -3.98 15.80 -29.70
CA LEU A 13 -4.63 14.56 -29.26
C LEU A 13 -3.84 13.89 -28.13
N ILE A 14 -2.51 13.83 -28.23
CA ILE A 14 -1.63 13.29 -27.18
C ILE A 14 -1.71 14.15 -25.92
N LYS A 15 -1.64 15.48 -26.04
CA LYS A 15 -1.78 16.41 -24.88
C LYS A 15 -3.12 16.22 -24.18
N ASN A 16 -4.21 16.08 -24.92
CA ASN A 16 -5.52 15.83 -24.34
C ASN A 16 -5.61 14.47 -23.65
N HIS A 17 -5.05 13.41 -24.22
CA HIS A 17 -5.00 12.09 -23.57
C HIS A 17 -4.15 12.10 -22.29
N VAL A 18 -3.00 12.76 -22.30
CA VAL A 18 -2.17 12.91 -21.10
C VAL A 18 -2.91 13.71 -20.03
N LEU A 19 -3.58 14.81 -20.40
CA LEU A 19 -4.36 15.61 -19.46
C LEU A 19 -5.53 14.82 -18.87
N SER A 20 -6.27 14.07 -19.69
CA SER A 20 -7.35 13.20 -19.23
C SER A 20 -6.83 12.09 -18.31
N PHE A 21 -5.69 11.48 -18.64
CA PHE A 21 -5.08 10.46 -17.80
C PHE A 21 -4.64 11.02 -16.44
N VAL A 22 -3.96 12.17 -16.43
CA VAL A 22 -3.56 12.84 -15.20
C VAL A 22 -4.79 13.23 -14.36
N GLY A 23 -5.83 13.77 -14.99
CA GLY A 23 -7.08 14.11 -14.32
C GLY A 23 -7.78 12.89 -13.72
N PHE A 24 -7.79 11.75 -14.43
CA PHE A 24 -8.33 10.50 -13.92
C PHE A 24 -7.53 9.95 -12.74
N MET A 25 -6.19 9.92 -12.84
CA MET A 25 -5.32 9.45 -11.76
C MET A 25 -5.42 10.33 -10.51
N ALA A 26 -5.50 11.65 -10.69
CA ALA A 26 -5.74 12.59 -9.60
C ALA A 26 -7.12 12.37 -8.96
N GLY A 27 -8.15 12.14 -9.77
CA GLY A 27 -9.50 11.81 -9.31
C GLY A 27 -9.53 10.53 -8.47
N LEU A 28 -8.89 9.46 -8.93
CA LEU A 28 -8.76 8.21 -8.17
C LEU A 28 -8.09 8.44 -6.81
N LYS A 29 -6.96 9.16 -6.77
CA LYS A 29 -6.28 9.47 -5.51
C LYS A 29 -7.11 10.32 -4.56
N LEU A 30 -7.93 11.22 -5.11
CA LEU A 30 -8.83 12.04 -4.32
C LEU A 30 -10.01 11.22 -3.77
N CYS A 31 -10.53 10.27 -4.54
CA CYS A 31 -11.51 9.30 -4.05
C CYS A 31 -10.92 8.40 -2.96
N ASP A 32 -9.70 7.89 -3.15
CA ASP A 32 -8.98 7.13 -2.11
C ASP A 32 -8.91 7.98 -0.84
N TYR A 33 -8.44 9.23 -0.92
CA TYR A 33 -8.30 10.11 0.25
C TYR A 33 -9.63 10.41 0.95
N LEU A 34 -10.70 10.67 0.20
CA LEU A 34 -12.01 11.02 0.77
C LEU A 34 -12.76 9.80 1.34
N LEU A 35 -12.55 8.63 0.77
CA LEU A 35 -13.21 7.38 1.19
C LEU A 35 -12.32 6.54 2.11
N PHE A 36 -11.09 6.99 2.39
CA PHE A 36 -10.18 6.32 3.31
C PHE A 36 -10.74 6.40 4.73
N ASP A 37 -11.10 5.24 5.26
CA ASP A 37 -11.40 5.07 6.68
C ASP A 37 -10.22 4.38 7.36
N ASP A 38 -9.55 5.11 8.24
CA ASP A 38 -8.39 4.62 8.99
C ASP A 38 -8.76 3.40 9.84
N LYS A 39 -9.98 3.35 10.40
CA LYS A 39 -10.42 2.21 11.21
C LYS A 39 -10.52 0.95 10.37
N SER A 40 -11.21 1.03 9.23
CA SER A 40 -11.34 -0.08 8.28
C SER A 40 -9.98 -0.55 7.75
N PHE A 41 -9.04 0.38 7.53
CA PHE A 41 -7.67 0.05 7.10
C PHE A 41 -6.89 -0.73 8.17
N GLN A 42 -6.94 -0.30 9.43
CA GLN A 42 -6.27 -1.01 10.52
C GLN A 42 -6.91 -2.38 10.78
N GLU A 43 -8.25 -2.50 10.70
CA GLU A 43 -8.94 -3.79 10.80
C GLU A 43 -8.49 -4.76 9.70
N LEU A 44 -8.41 -4.30 8.46
CA LEU A 44 -7.92 -5.10 7.34
C LEU A 44 -6.48 -5.57 7.57
N LYS A 45 -5.62 -4.68 8.08
CA LYS A 45 -4.23 -5.01 8.39
C LYS A 45 -4.13 -6.10 9.47
N GLU A 46 -4.94 -6.00 10.52
CA GLU A 46 -5.02 -7.05 11.56
C GLU A 46 -5.47 -8.38 10.97
N ASP A 47 -6.49 -8.38 10.12
CA ASP A 47 -7.00 -9.59 9.47
C ASP A 47 -5.97 -10.25 8.55
N MET A 48 -5.26 -9.44 7.77
CA MET A 48 -4.18 -9.95 6.91
C MET A 48 -3.06 -10.58 7.72
N GLU A 49 -2.71 -9.98 8.87
CA GLU A 49 -1.69 -10.52 9.77
C GLU A 49 -2.11 -11.86 10.37
N ASP A 50 -3.35 -11.94 10.87
CA ASP A 50 -3.85 -13.14 11.50
C ASP A 50 -4.03 -14.27 10.48
N GLU A 51 -4.52 -13.99 9.27
CA GLU A 51 -4.67 -14.98 8.20
C GLU A 51 -3.31 -15.51 7.71
N PHE A 52 -2.32 -14.63 7.53
CA PHE A 52 -0.99 -15.02 7.09
C PHE A 52 -0.33 -15.97 8.09
N TRP A 53 -0.39 -15.66 9.38
CA TRP A 53 0.23 -16.50 10.40
C TRP A 53 -0.60 -17.75 10.73
N ALA A 54 -1.93 -17.71 10.55
CA ALA A 54 -2.75 -18.92 10.61
C ALA A 54 -2.36 -19.92 9.51
N HIS A 55 -2.00 -19.44 8.31
CA HIS A 55 -1.58 -20.29 7.20
C HIS A 55 -0.12 -20.77 7.31
N ASN A 56 0.79 -19.90 7.75
CA ASN A 56 2.24 -20.18 7.72
C ASN A 56 2.81 -20.64 9.08
N GLY A 57 2.03 -20.57 10.15
CA GLY A 57 2.45 -20.82 11.52
C GLY A 57 3.18 -19.63 12.14
N GLU A 58 3.14 -19.52 13.47
CA GLU A 58 3.78 -18.42 14.20
C GLU A 58 5.32 -18.38 13.96
N PRO A 59 5.93 -17.19 13.82
CA PRO A 59 7.37 -17.08 13.60
C PRO A 59 8.15 -17.50 14.85
N THR A 60 9.19 -18.30 14.66
CA THR A 60 10.00 -18.89 15.75
C THR A 60 11.17 -18.02 16.21
N GLN A 61 11.57 -17.05 15.40
CA GLN A 61 12.77 -16.22 15.63
C GLN A 61 12.44 -14.80 16.12
N ILE A 62 11.16 -14.40 16.08
CA ILE A 62 10.72 -13.03 16.40
C ILE A 62 9.71 -13.11 17.54
N GLN A 63 9.91 -12.30 18.58
CA GLN A 63 8.93 -12.19 19.65
C GLN A 63 7.77 -11.29 19.23
N PRO A 64 6.51 -11.67 19.50
CA PRO A 64 5.36 -10.81 19.22
C PRO A 64 5.37 -9.59 20.13
N TYR A 65 4.98 -8.45 19.58
CA TYR A 65 4.59 -7.29 20.36
C TYR A 65 3.12 -7.43 20.77
N ILE A 66 2.83 -7.14 22.03
CA ILE A 66 1.44 -7.07 22.50
C ILE A 66 0.92 -5.67 22.16
N VAL A 67 0.01 -5.60 21.20
CA VAL A 67 -0.62 -4.37 20.74
C VAL A 67 -2.11 -4.41 20.97
N ASP A 68 -2.74 -3.24 21.08
CA ASP A 68 -4.19 -3.14 21.18
C ASP A 68 -4.82 -3.41 19.81
N SER A 69 -5.85 -4.26 19.77
CA SER A 69 -6.59 -4.57 18.54
C SER A 69 -7.69 -3.54 18.29
N VAL A 70 -7.87 -3.17 17.03
CA VAL A 70 -8.98 -2.33 16.57
C VAL A 70 -10.34 -3.03 16.73
N LYS A 71 -10.34 -4.37 16.77
CA LYS A 71 -11.51 -5.21 17.08
C LYS A 71 -11.76 -5.37 18.59
N GLY A 72 -10.83 -4.91 19.41
CA GLY A 72 -10.90 -4.94 20.86
C GLY A 72 -10.03 -6.02 21.50
N GLY A 73 -9.47 -5.69 22.66
CA GLY A 73 -8.56 -6.57 23.40
C GLY A 73 -7.10 -6.40 23.00
N LYS A 74 -6.25 -7.26 23.56
CA LYS A 74 -4.81 -7.28 23.27
C LYS A 74 -4.50 -8.42 22.30
N ARG A 75 -3.77 -8.13 21.23
CA ARG A 75 -3.33 -9.10 20.22
C ARG A 75 -1.81 -9.23 20.21
N LYS A 76 -1.33 -10.39 19.74
CA LYS A 76 0.07 -10.56 19.35
C LYS A 76 0.21 -10.03 17.92
N SER A 77 1.10 -9.07 17.73
CA SER A 77 1.49 -8.61 16.41
C SER A 77 2.97 -8.90 16.20
N TRP A 78 3.24 -9.66 15.17
CA TRP A 78 4.54 -9.88 14.58
C TRP A 78 4.61 -8.96 13.37
N ILE A 79 4.77 -7.65 13.63
CA ILE A 79 4.75 -6.57 12.63
C ILE A 79 5.69 -6.92 11.48
N TYR A 80 5.16 -7.57 10.43
CA TYR A 80 5.91 -8.00 9.25
C TYR A 80 5.09 -7.86 7.96
N ILE A 81 3.79 -7.60 8.04
CA ILE A 81 2.94 -7.42 6.85
C ILE A 81 2.81 -5.94 6.51
N MET A 82 3.93 -5.35 6.11
CA MET A 82 3.89 -4.10 5.37
C MET A 82 4.98 -4.01 4.30
N TYR A 83 5.91 -4.97 4.25
CA TYR A 83 7.11 -4.82 3.44
C TYR A 83 7.63 -6.14 2.84
N GLU A 84 6.82 -6.85 2.05
CA GLU A 84 7.41 -7.69 1.00
C GLU A 84 8.11 -6.85 -0.10
N LYS A 85 8.20 -5.52 0.06
CA LYS A 85 9.02 -4.65 -0.80
C LYS A 85 10.10 -3.80 -0.13
N ASP A 86 10.14 -3.56 1.18
CA ASP A 86 11.27 -2.82 1.78
C ASP A 86 11.83 -3.47 3.05
N GLN A 87 13.04 -4.01 2.88
CA GLN A 87 14.04 -4.22 3.92
C GLN A 87 13.81 -5.41 4.86
N LEU A 88 14.46 -6.51 4.50
CA LEU A 88 15.09 -7.45 5.43
C LEU A 88 15.65 -6.69 6.64
N ILE A 89 15.11 -6.98 7.83
CA ILE A 89 15.79 -6.66 9.08
C ILE A 89 17.11 -7.42 9.04
N LYS A 90 18.20 -6.72 8.72
CA LYS A 90 19.55 -7.25 8.96
C LYS A 90 19.65 -7.42 10.47
N LYS A 91 19.76 -8.68 10.89
CA LYS A 91 20.08 -9.08 12.25
C LYS A 91 21.25 -8.21 12.73
N LYS A 92 21.03 -7.39 13.76
CA LYS A 92 22.11 -6.71 14.47
C LYS A 92 21.93 -6.90 15.97
N ASP A 93 22.06 -8.16 16.38
CA ASP A 93 22.67 -8.49 17.67
C ASP A 93 24.20 -8.39 17.48
N GLU A 94 24.66 -7.16 17.29
CA GLU A 94 26.05 -6.73 17.46
C GLU A 94 25.98 -5.34 18.09
N PHE A 95 25.58 -5.32 19.36
CA PHE A 95 26.02 -4.32 20.31
C PHE A 95 26.15 -5.03 21.66
N ASP A 96 27.41 -5.40 21.93
CA ASP A 96 27.94 -5.56 23.28
C ASP A 96 27.59 -4.35 24.17
#